data_AF-A0A9D2UDU9-F1
#
_entry.id   AF-A0A9D2UDU9-F1
#
_cell.length_a   1.000
_cell.length_b   1.000
_cell.length_c   1.000
_cell.angle_alpha   90.00
_cell.angle_beta   90.00
_cell.angle_gamma   90.00
#
_symmetry.space_group_name_H-M   'P 1'
#
loop_
_entity.id
_entity.type
_entity.pdbx_description
1 polymer ?
#
loop_
_entity_poly.entity_id
_entity_poly.type
_entity_poly.pdbx_seq_one_letter_code
_entity_poly.pdbx_strand_id
1 'polypeptide(L)'
;MTPIDLIVLVTYYVGLALALVVAALSIFALIEAARASSYAYQSAFKRTKGFWVGVTAAAAVFSVLMVWQSLAIGGGSVFMQLIAATAVGVFLADVRPAVAVRRR
;
A
#
# COMPACT_ATOMS: atom_id res chain seq x y z
N MET A 1 16.60 5.80 31.05
CA MET A 1 15.65 6.11 29.95
C MET A 1 14.72 7.20 30.45
N THR A 2 14.68 8.35 29.78
CA THR A 2 13.71 9.40 30.10
C THR A 2 12.36 9.07 29.46
N PRO A 3 11.24 9.63 29.94
CA PRO A 3 9.94 9.46 29.29
C PRO A 3 9.94 9.87 27.80
N ILE A 4 10.75 10.88 27.44
CA ILE A 4 10.89 11.35 26.05
C ILE A 4 11.57 10.28 25.19
N ASP A 5 12.61 9.62 25.69
CA ASP A 5 13.32 8.55 24.96
C ASP A 5 12.38 7.39 24.63
N LEU A 6 11.49 7.04 25.57
CA LEU A 6 10.48 6.00 25.36
C LEU A 6 9.48 6.38 24.26
N ILE A 7 9.02 7.62 24.23
CA ILE A 7 8.10 8.11 23.20
C ILE A 7 8.75 8.05 21.82
N VAL A 8 10.01 8.49 21.71
CA VAL A 8 10.76 8.46 20.44
C VAL A 8 10.96 7.02 19.96
N LEU A 9 11.37 6.12 20.87
CA LEU A 9 11.58 4.71 20.55
C LEU A 9 10.29 4.04 20.05
N VAL A 10 9.18 4.23 20.77
CA VAL A 10 7.88 3.65 20.38
C VAL A 10 7.41 4.23 19.06
N THR A 11 7.50 5.54 18.87
CA THR A 11 7.08 6.20 17.63
C THR A 11 7.86 5.68 16.42
N TYR A 12 9.17 5.49 16.60
CA TYR A 12 10.04 4.92 15.58
C TYR A 12 9.57 3.51 15.17
N TYR A 13 9.40 2.60 16.13
CA TYR A 13 9.00 1.22 15.82
C TYR A 13 7.59 1.10 15.28
N VAL A 14 6.65 1.92 15.75
CA VAL A 14 5.29 2.00 15.19
C VAL A 14 5.34 2.48 13.75
N GLY A 15 6.09 3.55 13.47
CA GLY A 15 6.25 4.07 12.11
C GLY A 15 6.93 3.08 11.17
N LEU A 16 7.95 2.37 11.65
CA LEU A 16 8.65 1.34 10.87
C LEU A 16 7.74 0.13 10.59
N ALA A 17 7.01 -0.36 11.60
CA ALA A 17 6.07 -1.46 11.42
C ALA A 17 4.98 -1.10 10.42
N LEU A 18 4.43 0.12 10.52
CA LEU A 18 3.44 0.63 9.56
C LEU A 18 4.03 0.68 8.14
N ALA A 19 5.24 1.21 7.97
CA ALA A 19 5.89 1.29 6.66
C ALA A 19 6.04 -0.10 6.02
N LEU A 20 6.50 -1.09 6.80
CA LEU A 20 6.70 -2.47 6.34
C LEU A 20 5.38 -3.14 5.94
N VAL A 21 4.34 -3.01 6.77
CA VAL A 21 3.03 -3.60 6.48
C VAL A 21 2.41 -2.97 5.24
N VAL A 22 2.43 -1.64 5.13
CA VAL A 22 1.87 -0.94 3.97
C VAL A 22 2.64 -1.28 2.70
N ALA A 23 3.97 -1.43 2.77
CA ALA A 23 4.79 -1.86 1.63
C ALA A 23 4.48 -3.30 1.19
N ALA A 24 4.29 -4.23 2.13
CA ALA A 24 3.90 -5.60 1.79
C ALA A 24 2.52 -5.64 1.10
N LEU A 25 1.54 -4.91 1.64
CA LEU A 25 0.19 -4.86 1.09
C LEU A 25 0.13 -4.16 -0.27
N SER A 26 0.92 -3.10 -0.48
CA SER A 26 0.95 -2.36 -1.74
C SER A 26 1.55 -3.19 -2.87
N ILE A 27 2.65 -3.92 -2.61
CA ILE A 27 3.25 -4.87 -3.55
C ILE A 27 2.26 -5.98 -3.87
N PHE A 28 1.61 -6.56 -2.85
CA PHE A 28 0.58 -7.58 -3.05
C PHE A 28 -0.57 -7.07 -3.92
N ALA A 29 -1.08 -5.86 -3.64
CA ALA A 29 -2.15 -5.24 -4.42
C ALA A 29 -1.73 -4.99 -5.87
N LEU A 30 -0.49 -4.52 -6.11
CA LEU A 30 0.04 -4.31 -7.46
C LEU A 30 0.10 -5.62 -8.25
N ILE A 31 0.60 -6.70 -7.65
CA ILE A 31 0.65 -8.03 -8.29
C ILE A 31 -0.77 -8.48 -8.64
N GLU A 32 -1.70 -8.36 -7.69
CA GLU A 32 -3.09 -8.76 -7.93
C GLU A 32 -3.75 -7.93 -9.02
N ALA A 33 -3.49 -6.61 -9.05
CA ALA A 33 -3.99 -5.69 -10.06
C ALA A 33 -3.47 -6.02 -11.46
N ALA A 34 -2.17 -6.31 -11.58
CA ALA A 34 -1.50 -6.62 -12.84
C ALA A 34 -1.94 -7.96 -13.43
N ARG A 35 -2.21 -8.96 -12.56
CA ARG A 35 -2.60 -10.33 -12.96
C ARG A 35 -4.01 -10.45 -13.54
N ALA A 36 -4.93 -9.53 -13.23
CA ALA A 36 -6.30 -9.60 -13.75
C ALA A 36 -6.39 -9.11 -15.21
N SER A 37 -7.27 -9.71 -16.01
CA SER A 37 -7.53 -9.26 -17.38
C SER A 37 -8.24 -7.90 -17.39
N SER A 38 -8.06 -7.09 -18.44
CA SER A 38 -8.76 -5.80 -18.55
C SER A 38 -10.28 -5.97 -18.60
N TYR A 39 -10.75 -7.09 -19.16
CA TYR A 39 -12.16 -7.47 -19.20
C TYR A 39 -12.75 -7.70 -17.81
N ALA A 40 -11.99 -8.27 -16.87
CA ALA A 40 -12.41 -8.49 -15.50
C ALA A 40 -12.82 -7.18 -14.80
N TYR A 41 -12.09 -6.09 -15.03
CA TYR A 41 -12.42 -4.77 -14.47
C TYR A 41 -13.68 -4.18 -15.07
N GLN A 42 -13.85 -4.29 -16.40
CA GLN A 42 -15.02 -3.77 -17.10
C GLN A 42 -16.30 -4.51 -16.71
N SER A 43 -16.23 -5.85 -16.71
CA SER A 43 -17.38 -6.70 -16.35
C SER A 43 -17.78 -6.61 -14.87
N ALA A 44 -16.87 -6.15 -14.01
CA ALA A 44 -17.12 -5.85 -12.60
C ALA A 44 -17.56 -4.38 -12.35
N PHE A 45 -17.76 -3.58 -13.40
CA PHE A 45 -18.11 -2.16 -13.32
C PHE A 45 -17.14 -1.33 -12.44
N LYS A 46 -15.85 -1.68 -12.46
CA LYS A 46 -14.79 -0.95 -11.75
C LYS A 46 -14.03 -0.04 -12.73
N ARG A 47 -13.26 0.92 -12.19
CA ARG A 47 -12.29 1.68 -12.99
C ARG A 47 -11.32 0.75 -13.72
N THR A 48 -10.71 1.24 -14.80
CA THR A 48 -9.92 0.44 -15.75
C THR A 48 -8.71 -0.22 -15.08
N LYS A 49 -8.20 -1.30 -15.71
CA LYS A 49 -6.94 -1.95 -15.28
C LYS A 49 -5.79 -0.95 -15.16
N GLY A 50 -5.61 -0.09 -16.16
CA GLY A 50 -4.55 0.92 -16.15
C GLY A 50 -4.64 1.86 -14.96
N PHE A 51 -5.85 2.29 -14.57
CA PHE A 51 -6.06 3.12 -13.38
C PHE A 51 -5.61 2.39 -12.11
N TRP A 52 -6.09 1.16 -11.88
CA TRP A 52 -5.77 0.42 -10.64
C TRP A 52 -4.33 -0.05 -10.56
N VAL A 53 -3.72 -0.46 -11.68
CA VAL A 53 -2.29 -0.76 -11.74
C VAL A 53 -1.48 0.51 -11.48
N GLY A 54 -1.86 1.66 -12.05
CA GLY A 54 -1.17 2.93 -11.78
C GLY A 54 -1.24 3.34 -10.31
N VAL A 55 -2.43 3.29 -9.70
CA VAL A 55 -2.63 3.63 -8.28
C VAL A 55 -1.84 2.70 -7.35
N THR A 56 -1.94 1.38 -7.56
CA THR A 56 -1.22 0.40 -6.73
C THR A 56 0.29 0.44 -6.96
N ALA A 57 0.75 0.74 -8.19
CA ALA A 57 2.18 0.93 -8.49
C ALA A 57 2.73 2.18 -7.80
N ALA A 58 2.02 3.31 -7.86
CA ALA A 58 2.42 4.53 -7.15
C ALA A 58 2.49 4.27 -5.63
N ALA A 59 1.47 3.62 -5.07
CA ALA A 59 1.48 3.25 -3.66
C ALA A 59 2.64 2.31 -3.31
N ALA A 60 2.94 1.31 -4.15
CA ALA A 60 4.08 0.41 -3.96
C ALA A 60 5.41 1.17 -3.93
N VAL A 61 5.66 2.04 -4.91
CA VAL A 61 6.89 2.86 -4.96
C VAL A 61 7.02 3.71 -3.70
N PHE A 62 5.99 4.48 -3.34
CA PHE A 62 6.06 5.36 -2.18
C PHE A 62 6.21 4.59 -0.87
N SER A 63 5.49 3.48 -0.69
CA SER A 63 5.60 2.67 0.52
C SER A 63 6.98 2.02 0.69
N VAL A 64 7.63 1.56 -0.39
CA VAL A 64 9.01 1.05 -0.35
C VAL A 64 10.00 2.17 -0.01
N LEU A 65 9.82 3.36 -0.58
CA LEU A 65 10.63 4.53 -0.22
C LEU A 65 10.45 4.91 1.26
N MET A 66 9.25 4.78 1.82
CA MET A 66 9.01 5.04 3.25
C MET A 66 9.70 4.01 4.15
N VAL A 67 9.78 2.73 3.74
CA VAL A 67 10.56 1.72 4.46
C VAL A 67 12.04 2.10 4.45
N TRP A 68 12.59 2.44 3.27
CA TRP A 68 13.98 2.86 3.15
C TRP A 68 14.28 4.09 4.01
N GLN A 69 13.43 5.12 3.95
CA GLN A 69 13.58 6.34 4.75
C GLN A 69 13.53 6.05 6.26
N SER A 70 12.63 5.17 6.69
CA SER A 70 12.51 4.78 8.11
C SER A 70 13.76 4.06 8.61
N LEU A 71 14.37 3.21 7.77
CA LEU A 71 15.60 2.47 8.13
C LEU A 71 16.85 3.36 8.05
N ALA A 72 16.95 4.24 7.05
CA ALA A 72 18.16 5.03 6.79
C ALA A 72 18.27 6.29 7.65
N ILE A 73 17.15 6.99 7.89
CA ILE A 73 17.14 8.33 8.49
C ILE A 73 16.40 8.35 9.85
N GLY A 74 15.77 7.24 10.24
CA GLY A 74 15.11 7.13 11.54
C GLY A 74 13.67 7.65 11.56
N GLY A 75 13.04 7.87 10.39
CA GLY A 75 11.63 8.29 10.33
C GLY A 75 11.08 8.43 8.91
N GLY A 76 9.91 7.83 8.68
CA GLY A 76 9.12 7.99 7.45
C GLY A 76 7.89 8.88 7.65
N SER A 77 7.38 9.49 6.59
CA SER A 77 6.15 10.28 6.65
C SER A 77 4.92 9.40 6.88
N VAL A 78 4.38 9.39 8.10
CA VAL A 78 3.15 8.66 8.44
C VAL A 78 1.99 9.09 7.53
N PHE A 79 1.90 10.37 7.20
CA PHE A 79 0.88 10.87 6.29
C PHE A 79 0.94 10.19 4.90
N MET A 80 2.15 10.02 4.35
CA MET A 80 2.34 9.34 3.07
C MET A 80 1.99 7.84 3.17
N GLN A 81 2.33 7.20 4.28
CA GLN A 81 1.96 5.81 4.55
C GLN A 81 0.44 5.64 4.60
N LEU A 82 -0.29 6.57 5.22
CA LEU A 82 -1.75 6.55 5.28
C LEU A 82 -2.41 6.75 3.92
N ILE A 83 -1.87 7.62 3.07
CA ILE A 83 -2.36 7.78 1.69
C ILE A 83 -2.20 6.46 0.93
N ALA A 84 -1.00 5.87 0.97
CA ALA A 84 -0.73 4.59 0.32
C ALA A 84 -1.63 3.47 0.88
N ALA A 85 -1.76 3.38 2.21
CA ALA A 85 -2.61 2.40 2.89
C ALA A 85 -4.08 2.54 2.49
N THR A 86 -4.59 3.76 2.37
CA THR A 86 -5.97 4.01 1.95
C THR A 86 -6.20 3.58 0.50
N ALA A 87 -5.33 3.99 -0.42
CA ALA A 87 -5.44 3.64 -1.83
C ALA A 87 -5.38 2.11 -2.06
N VAL A 88 -4.43 1.45 -1.39
CA VAL A 88 -4.25 -0.01 -1.44
C VAL A 88 -5.39 -0.72 -0.72
N GLY A 89 -5.86 -0.20 0.41
CA GLY A 89 -6.99 -0.73 1.17
C GLY A 89 -8.27 -0.74 0.33
N VAL A 90 -8.58 0.36 -0.37
CA VAL A 90 -9.71 0.42 -1.31
C VAL A 90 -9.57 -0.64 -2.41
N PHE A 91 -8.39 -0.80 -3.00
CA PHE A 91 -8.17 -1.83 -4.00
C PHE A 91 -8.39 -3.24 -3.43
N LEU A 92 -7.81 -3.55 -2.27
CA LEU A 92 -7.86 -4.89 -1.68
C LEU A 92 -9.26 -5.25 -1.14
N ALA A 93 -9.99 -4.27 -0.59
CA ALA A 93 -11.29 -4.49 0.03
C ALA A 93 -12.45 -4.49 -0.99
N ASP A 94 -12.40 -3.63 -2.01
CA ASP A 94 -13.52 -3.46 -2.95
C ASP A 94 -13.21 -4.03 -4.36
N VAL A 95 -12.06 -3.66 -4.93
CA VAL A 95 -11.77 -3.95 -6.33
C VAL A 95 -11.34 -5.39 -6.54
N ARG A 96 -10.38 -5.87 -5.73
CA ARG A 96 -9.83 -7.21 -5.84
C ARG A 96 -10.91 -8.29 -5.70
N PRO A 97 -11.83 -8.27 -4.71
CA PRO A 97 -12.87 -9.29 -4.60
C PRO A 97 -13.77 -9.34 -5.83
N ALA A 98 -14.16 -8.18 -6.39
CA ALA A 98 -15.01 -8.11 -7.57
C ALA A 98 -14.31 -8.62 -8.84
N VAL A 99 -13.03 -8.28 -9.01
CA VAL A 99 -12.22 -8.62 -10.18
C VAL A 99 -11.71 -10.06 -10.14
N ALA A 100 -11.39 -10.59 -8.94
CA ALA A 100 -10.84 -11.93 -8.77
C ALA A 100 -11.81 -13.05 -9.20
N VAL A 101 -13.12 -12.82 -9.08
CA VAL A 101 -14.16 -13.77 -9.54
C VAL A 101 -14.14 -13.92 -11.07
N ARG A 102 -13.70 -12.89 -11.80
CA ARG A 102 -13.77 -12.80 -13.27
C ARG A 102 -12.39 -12.70 -13.92
N ARG A 103 -11.39 -13.27 -13.26
CA ARG A 103 -9.97 -12.96 -13.52
C ARG A 103 -9.48 -13.38 -14.91
N ARG A 104 -10.17 -14.32 -15.57
CA ARG A 104 -9.90 -14.80 -16.92
C ARG A 104 -10.86 -14.10 -17.88
#